data_AF-A0A964XHW9-F1
#
_entry.id   AF-A0A964XHW9-F1
#
_cell.length_a   1.000
_cell.length_b   1.000
_cell.length_c   1.000
_cell.angle_alpha   90.00
_cell.angle_beta   90.00
_cell.angle_gamma   90.00
#
_symmetry.space_group_name_H-M   'P 1'
#
loop_
_entity.id
_entity.type
_entity.pdbx_description
1 polymer ?
#
loop_
_entity_poly.entity_id
_entity_poly.type
_entity_poly.pdbx_seq_one_letter_code
_entity_poly.pdbx_strand_id
1 'polypeptide(L)'
;MNGEFDGAVRILAIGAWLVVLAQFAGIAMRAELRLPLALIALANIAAMLAGGGLLLAASLGESVVLALAAFAPFAAWLAVLRLIGQGPEPRTAIVAALAVAATWAAAYYAGPAGEPAFYALRVLSAFLAADILRAAIAGRARDHLPERRALRVWLAPLAAAQAGLPVVAEMIAGTSALPAPFSLVQAALTFALAVMLALGLFVPARAVLD
;
A
#
# COMPACT_ATOMS: atom_id res chain seq x y z
N MET A 1 -15.25 -17.62 -14.93
CA MET A 1 -14.69 -18.24 -13.72
C MET A 1 -13.56 -17.42 -13.09
N ASN A 2 -12.44 -17.11 -13.78
CA ASN A 2 -11.34 -16.36 -13.14
C ASN A 2 -11.72 -14.92 -12.71
N GLY A 3 -12.57 -14.22 -13.45
CA GLY A 3 -13.00 -12.85 -13.12
C GLY A 3 -13.93 -12.75 -11.90
N GLU A 4 -14.82 -13.71 -11.70
CA GLU A 4 -15.74 -13.74 -10.54
C GLU A 4 -14.97 -14.02 -9.24
N PHE A 5 -13.99 -14.92 -9.31
CA PHE A 5 -13.12 -15.22 -8.18
C PHE A 5 -12.22 -14.04 -7.80
N ASP A 6 -11.61 -13.36 -8.79
CA ASP A 6 -10.83 -12.13 -8.56
C ASP A 6 -11.70 -11.05 -7.88
N GLY A 7 -12.92 -10.82 -8.38
CA GLY A 7 -13.87 -9.88 -7.79
C GLY A 7 -14.22 -10.22 -6.34
N ALA A 8 -14.46 -11.50 -6.03
CA ALA A 8 -14.74 -11.95 -4.67
C ALA A 8 -13.56 -11.69 -3.71
N VAL A 9 -12.32 -11.99 -4.15
CA VAL A 9 -11.11 -11.73 -3.34
C VAL A 9 -10.91 -10.23 -3.10
N ARG A 10 -11.19 -9.37 -4.09
CA ARG A 10 -11.15 -7.92 -3.93
C ARG A 10 -12.17 -7.41 -2.91
N ILE A 11 -13.40 -7.92 -2.93
CA ILE A 11 -14.43 -7.58 -1.94
C ILE A 11 -13.99 -7.99 -0.53
N LEU A 12 -13.41 -9.19 -0.38
CA LEU A 12 -12.86 -9.64 0.89
C LEU A 12 -11.69 -8.75 1.36
N ALA A 13 -10.79 -8.35 0.45
CA ALA A 13 -9.70 -7.42 0.74
C ALA A 13 -10.22 -6.06 1.23
N ILE A 14 -11.23 -5.50 0.55
CA ILE A 14 -11.88 -4.24 0.96
C ILE A 14 -12.50 -4.39 2.36
N GLY A 15 -13.26 -5.46 2.59
CA GLY A 15 -13.85 -5.75 3.90
C GLY A 15 -12.82 -5.85 5.01
N ALA A 16 -11.70 -6.55 4.76
CA ALA A 16 -10.59 -6.65 5.71
C ALA A 16 -9.97 -5.29 6.04
N TRP A 17 -9.76 -4.43 5.05
CA TRP A 17 -9.23 -3.08 5.27
C TRP A 17 -10.21 -2.17 6.01
N LEU A 18 -11.52 -2.30 5.78
CA LEU A 18 -12.55 -1.58 6.56
C LEU A 18 -12.54 -2.02 8.02
N VAL A 19 -12.38 -3.31 8.29
CA VAL A 19 -12.24 -3.85 9.65
C VAL A 19 -10.98 -3.30 10.32
N VAL A 20 -9.85 -3.27 9.61
CA VAL A 20 -8.59 -2.66 10.08
C VAL A 20 -8.78 -1.18 10.40
N LEU A 21 -9.48 -0.43 9.53
CA LEU A 21 -9.78 0.98 9.75
C LEU A 21 -10.64 1.20 11.01
N ALA A 22 -11.65 0.36 11.21
CA ALA A 22 -12.50 0.40 12.41
C ALA A 22 -11.69 0.10 13.69
N GLN A 23 -10.74 -0.83 13.63
CA GLN A 23 -9.84 -1.12 14.76
C GLN A 23 -8.96 0.10 15.11
N PHE A 24 -8.44 0.83 14.11
CA PHE A 24 -7.66 2.05 14.37
C PHE A 24 -8.44 3.13 15.11
N ALA A 25 -9.74 3.23 14.88
CA ALA A 25 -10.60 4.19 15.59
C ALA A 25 -10.77 3.82 17.07
N GLY A 26 -10.71 2.53 17.41
CA GLY A 26 -10.92 2.01 18.76
C GLY A 26 -9.67 1.89 19.62
N ILE A 27 -8.46 1.93 19.04
CA ILE A 27 -7.20 1.68 19.76
C ILE A 27 -6.49 3.00 20.10
N ALA A 28 -6.01 3.12 21.34
CA ALA A 28 -5.06 4.17 21.71
C ALA A 28 -3.70 3.87 21.05
N MET A 29 -3.39 4.57 19.96
CA MET A 29 -2.15 4.45 19.21
C MET A 29 -1.37 5.76 19.24
N ARG A 30 -0.05 5.70 19.08
CA ARG A 30 0.79 6.88 18.85
C ARG A 30 0.20 7.74 17.73
N ALA A 31 0.18 9.06 17.94
CA ALA A 31 -0.29 10.01 16.93
C ALA A 31 0.45 9.86 15.59
N GLU A 32 1.74 9.50 15.65
CA GLU A 32 2.58 9.28 14.47
C GLU A 32 2.16 8.08 13.60
N LEU A 33 1.43 7.10 14.15
CA LEU A 33 1.02 5.89 13.43
C LEU A 33 -0.40 6.00 12.88
N ARG A 34 -1.26 6.79 13.50
CA ARG A 34 -2.68 6.90 13.11
C ARG A 34 -2.86 7.30 11.65
N LEU A 35 -2.18 8.38 11.23
CA LEU A 35 -2.33 8.89 9.88
C LEU A 35 -1.75 7.92 8.81
N PRO A 36 -0.52 7.39 8.94
CA PRO A 36 0.00 6.40 8.01
C PRO A 36 -0.89 5.15 7.87
N LEU A 37 -1.44 4.68 8.99
CA LEU A 37 -2.27 3.49 9.04
C LEU A 37 -3.66 3.70 8.42
N ALA A 38 -4.28 4.86 8.66
CA ALA A 38 -5.50 5.23 7.96
C ALA A 38 -5.24 5.39 6.45
N LEU A 39 -4.12 5.99 6.07
CA LEU A 39 -3.75 6.22 4.68
C LEU A 39 -3.52 4.91 3.92
N ILE A 40 -2.79 3.94 4.50
CA ILE A 40 -2.58 2.63 3.84
C ILE A 40 -3.90 1.86 3.67
N ALA A 41 -4.83 1.96 4.63
CA ALA A 41 -6.13 1.33 4.51
C ALA A 41 -6.96 1.96 3.37
N LEU A 42 -7.08 3.28 3.36
CA LEU A 42 -7.82 4.00 2.31
C LEU A 42 -7.22 3.78 0.92
N ALA A 43 -5.88 3.84 0.81
CA ALA A 43 -5.19 3.65 -0.46
C ALA A 43 -5.35 2.22 -1.01
N ASN A 44 -5.33 1.20 -0.15
CA ASN A 44 -5.56 -0.19 -0.58
C ASN A 44 -7.02 -0.46 -0.94
N ILE A 45 -7.99 0.11 -0.22
CA ILE A 45 -9.41 0.06 -0.63
C ILE A 45 -9.55 0.68 -2.02
N ALA A 46 -8.98 1.87 -2.22
CA ALA A 46 -9.01 2.56 -3.51
C ALA A 46 -8.35 1.74 -4.63
N ALA A 47 -7.20 1.11 -4.37
CA ALA A 47 -6.54 0.24 -5.35
C ALA A 47 -7.37 -0.99 -5.72
N MET A 48 -8.09 -1.59 -4.76
CA MET A 48 -8.98 -2.72 -5.02
C MET A 48 -10.20 -2.33 -5.86
N LEU A 49 -10.76 -1.14 -5.62
CA LEU A 49 -11.84 -0.56 -6.43
C LEU A 49 -11.38 -0.24 -7.85
N ALA A 50 -10.22 0.42 -7.98
CA ALA A 50 -9.65 0.84 -9.27
C ALA A 50 -9.28 -0.37 -10.16
N GLY A 51 -8.63 -1.38 -9.59
CA GLY A 51 -8.14 -2.53 -10.38
C GLY A 51 -9.21 -3.57 -10.75
N GLY A 52 -10.39 -3.53 -10.13
CA GLY A 52 -11.42 -4.57 -10.28
C GLY A 52 -12.58 -4.22 -11.21
N GLY A 53 -12.58 -3.03 -11.83
CA GLY A 53 -13.76 -2.52 -12.54
C GLY A 53 -14.98 -2.32 -11.62
N LEU A 54 -14.75 -2.24 -10.30
CA LEU A 54 -15.79 -2.02 -9.29
C LEU A 54 -16.19 -0.55 -9.17
N LEU A 55 -15.47 0.34 -9.86
CA LEU A 55 -15.84 1.72 -10.04
C LEU A 55 -17.15 1.78 -10.84
N LEU A 56 -18.18 2.36 -10.22
CA LEU A 56 -19.40 2.78 -10.93
C LEU A 56 -19.03 3.89 -11.92
N ALA A 57 -19.83 4.03 -12.99
CA ALA A 57 -19.62 4.89 -14.15
C ALA A 57 -18.93 6.24 -13.88
N ALA A 58 -18.20 6.73 -14.88
CA ALA A 58 -17.38 7.95 -14.86
C ALA A 58 -17.98 9.06 -13.99
N SER A 59 -17.35 9.31 -12.84
CA SER A 59 -17.81 10.29 -11.85
C SER A 59 -16.62 11.05 -11.28
N LEU A 60 -16.86 12.22 -10.69
CA LEU A 60 -15.79 12.99 -10.03
C LEU A 60 -15.08 12.18 -8.94
N GLY A 61 -15.77 11.22 -8.32
CA GLY A 61 -15.20 10.31 -7.33
C GLY A 61 -14.14 9.36 -7.90
N GLU A 62 -14.19 9.05 -9.20
CA GLU A 62 -13.22 8.17 -9.86
C GLU A 62 -11.81 8.75 -9.77
N SER A 63 -11.65 10.05 -10.04
CA SER A 63 -10.36 10.73 -9.95
C SER A 63 -9.72 10.63 -8.56
N VAL A 64 -10.54 10.73 -7.50
CA VAL A 64 -10.09 10.62 -6.11
C VAL A 64 -9.69 9.17 -5.79
N VAL A 65 -10.46 8.19 -6.26
CA VAL A 65 -10.11 6.77 -6.07
C VAL A 65 -8.82 6.44 -6.80
N LEU A 66 -8.65 6.90 -8.04
CA LEU A 66 -7.42 6.71 -8.80
C LEU A 66 -6.22 7.39 -8.15
N ALA A 67 -6.40 8.60 -7.61
CA ALA A 67 -5.37 9.28 -6.84
C ALA A 67 -4.97 8.46 -5.60
N LEU A 68 -5.94 8.06 -4.77
CA LEU A 68 -5.68 7.27 -3.57
C LEU A 68 -5.00 5.92 -3.90
N ALA A 69 -5.42 5.27 -4.98
CA ALA A 69 -4.81 4.03 -5.46
C ALA A 69 -3.33 4.24 -5.85
N ALA A 70 -3.02 5.35 -6.55
CA ALA A 70 -1.65 5.70 -6.91
C ALA A 70 -0.76 5.98 -5.68
N PHE A 71 -1.35 6.40 -4.57
CA PHE A 71 -0.65 6.59 -3.30
C PHE A 71 -0.42 5.30 -2.51
N ALA A 72 -0.98 4.15 -2.91
CA ALA A 72 -0.85 2.90 -2.14
C ALA A 72 0.61 2.50 -1.85
N PRO A 73 1.56 2.57 -2.80
CA PRO A 73 2.97 2.27 -2.53
C PRO A 73 3.60 3.22 -1.49
N PHE A 74 3.27 4.51 -1.56
CA PHE A 74 3.72 5.49 -0.58
C PHE A 74 3.12 5.24 0.81
N ALA A 75 1.82 4.95 0.87
CA ALA A 75 1.13 4.67 2.10
C ALA A 75 1.69 3.40 2.79
N ALA A 76 1.95 2.36 1.99
CA ALA A 76 2.64 1.16 2.45
C ALA A 76 4.04 1.46 3.00
N TRP A 77 4.85 2.21 2.24
CA TRP A 77 6.19 2.61 2.66
C TRP A 77 6.18 3.37 3.99
N LEU A 78 5.35 4.41 4.10
CA LEU A 78 5.27 5.24 5.30
C LEU A 78 4.80 4.44 6.52
N ALA A 79 3.71 3.67 6.37
CA ALA A 79 3.13 2.91 7.47
C ALA A 79 4.07 1.80 7.97
N VAL A 80 4.63 1.01 7.05
CA VAL A 80 5.48 -0.12 7.40
C VAL A 80 6.79 0.35 8.04
N LEU A 81 7.44 1.36 7.47
CA LEU A 81 8.68 1.90 8.04
C LEU A 81 8.46 2.45 9.45
N ARG A 82 7.34 3.14 9.70
CA ARG A 82 6.99 3.63 11.03
C ARG A 82 6.70 2.46 12.00
N LEU A 83 5.97 1.43 11.57
CA LEU A 83 5.69 0.23 12.38
C LEU A 83 6.96 -0.51 12.81
N ILE A 84 7.95 -0.65 11.92
CA ILE A 84 9.22 -1.31 12.25
C ILE A 84 10.24 -0.38 12.93
N GLY A 85 9.87 0.87 13.25
CA GLY A 85 10.76 1.83 13.90
C GLY A 85 11.88 2.39 13.04
N GLN A 86 11.71 2.38 11.72
CA GLN A 86 12.63 2.97 10.75
C GLN A 86 11.90 4.06 9.95
N GLY A 87 10.95 4.75 10.60
CA GLY A 87 10.13 5.76 9.97
C GLY A 87 10.99 6.86 9.34
N PRO A 88 10.67 7.29 8.10
CA PRO A 88 11.41 8.35 7.44
C PRO A 88 11.23 9.68 8.19
N GLU A 89 12.22 10.57 8.06
CA GLU A 89 12.10 11.94 8.54
C GLU A 89 10.88 12.63 7.92
N PRO A 90 10.20 13.54 8.65
CA PRO A 90 9.00 14.22 8.15
C PRO A 90 9.22 14.91 6.80
N ARG A 91 10.40 15.50 6.58
CA ARG A 91 10.76 16.16 5.32
C ARG A 91 10.81 15.16 4.17
N THR A 92 11.46 14.01 4.36
CA THR A 92 11.53 12.95 3.36
C THR A 92 10.16 12.40 3.02
N ALA A 93 9.30 12.22 4.03
CA ALA A 93 7.92 11.76 3.81
C ALA A 93 7.11 12.78 2.99
N ILE A 94 7.24 14.08 3.27
CA ILE A 94 6.58 15.15 2.51
C ILE A 94 7.09 15.18 1.07
N VAL A 95 8.41 15.11 0.86
CA VAL A 95 9.01 15.10 -0.49
C VAL A 95 8.53 13.90 -1.28
N ALA A 96 8.49 12.70 -0.68
CA ALA A 96 7.98 11.51 -1.33
C ALA A 96 6.48 11.64 -1.67
N ALA A 97 5.67 12.18 -0.75
CA ALA A 97 4.25 12.44 -0.99
C ALA A 97 4.03 13.41 -2.15
N LEU A 98 4.78 14.53 -2.18
CA LEU A 98 4.71 15.52 -3.26
C LEU A 98 5.18 14.96 -4.59
N ALA A 99 6.23 14.12 -4.59
CA ALA A 99 6.70 13.46 -5.80
C ALA A 99 5.64 12.50 -6.37
N VAL A 100 4.98 11.70 -5.52
CA VAL A 100 3.86 10.84 -5.94
C VAL A 100 2.70 11.68 -6.45
N ALA A 101 2.30 12.73 -5.73
CA ALA A 101 1.21 13.63 -6.10
C ALA A 101 1.44 14.27 -7.48
N ALA A 102 2.61 14.88 -7.66
CA ALA A 102 2.98 15.60 -8.87
C ALA A 102 3.07 14.65 -10.07
N THR A 103 3.66 13.48 -9.87
CA THR A 103 3.81 12.50 -10.96
C THR A 103 2.47 11.87 -11.34
N TRP A 104 1.59 11.59 -10.37
CA TRP A 104 0.22 11.17 -10.64
C TRP A 104 -0.57 12.26 -11.38
N ALA A 105 -0.51 13.51 -10.92
CA ALA A 105 -1.21 14.61 -11.56
C ALA A 105 -0.71 14.83 -13.00
N ALA A 106 0.59 14.75 -13.23
CA ALA A 106 1.16 14.79 -14.58
C ALA A 106 0.66 13.63 -15.43
N ALA A 107 0.70 12.39 -14.91
CA ALA A 107 0.22 11.21 -15.64
C ALA A 107 -1.29 11.24 -15.94
N TYR A 108 -2.08 11.91 -15.09
CA TYR A 108 -3.54 11.98 -15.24
C TYR A 108 -4.00 13.15 -16.12
N TYR A 109 -3.34 14.32 -16.04
CA TYR A 109 -3.78 15.54 -16.73
C TYR A 109 -2.93 15.92 -17.95
N ALA A 110 -1.66 15.51 -18.05
CA ALA A 110 -0.70 16.10 -18.99
C ALA A 110 -0.55 15.37 -20.34
N GLY A 111 -1.08 14.16 -20.52
CA GLY A 111 -0.97 13.49 -21.83
C GLY A 111 -1.30 11.99 -21.82
N PRO A 112 -1.40 11.35 -23.01
CA PRO A 112 -1.84 9.97 -23.17
C PRO A 112 -0.96 8.94 -22.43
N ALA A 113 -1.56 7.80 -22.09
CA ALA A 113 -0.86 6.66 -21.50
C ALA A 113 0.32 6.21 -22.39
N GLY A 114 1.52 6.09 -21.81
CA GLY A 114 2.77 5.80 -22.52
C GLY A 114 3.87 6.86 -22.34
N GLU A 115 3.53 7.98 -21.71
CA GLU A 115 4.44 9.11 -21.48
C GLU A 115 5.36 8.96 -20.26
N PRO A 116 6.46 9.74 -20.19
CA PRO A 116 7.44 9.68 -19.10
C PRO A 116 6.84 9.74 -17.69
N ALA A 117 5.73 10.46 -17.49
CA ALA A 117 5.03 10.57 -16.22
C ALA A 117 4.46 9.23 -15.74
N PHE A 118 3.96 8.39 -16.67
CA PHE A 118 3.50 7.03 -16.35
C PHE A 118 4.65 6.23 -15.72
N TYR A 119 5.79 6.14 -16.40
CA TYR A 119 6.95 5.38 -15.93
C TYR A 119 7.59 5.99 -14.68
N ALA A 120 7.63 7.31 -14.56
CA ALA A 120 8.16 7.98 -13.38
C ALA A 120 7.42 7.58 -12.10
N LEU A 121 6.08 7.48 -12.15
CA LEU A 121 5.29 7.06 -10.99
C LEU A 121 5.59 5.61 -10.59
N ARG A 122 5.78 4.73 -11.60
CA ARG A 122 6.12 3.32 -11.37
C ARG A 122 7.51 3.18 -10.78
N VAL A 123 8.50 3.87 -11.34
CA VAL A 123 9.87 3.87 -10.81
C VAL A 123 9.91 4.38 -9.37
N LEU A 124 9.19 5.46 -9.06
CA LEU A 124 9.07 5.97 -7.69
C LEU A 124 8.45 4.94 -6.75
N SER A 125 7.37 4.29 -7.18
CA SER A 125 6.69 3.24 -6.41
C SER A 125 7.58 2.02 -6.18
N ALA A 126 8.37 1.62 -7.19
CA ALA A 126 9.36 0.55 -7.06
C ALA A 126 10.47 0.91 -6.05
N PHE A 127 10.95 2.15 -6.04
CA PHE A 127 11.92 2.61 -5.04
C PHE A 127 11.35 2.57 -3.63
N LEU A 128 10.09 2.97 -3.44
CA LEU A 128 9.40 2.89 -2.15
C LEU A 128 9.28 1.44 -1.68
N ALA A 129 8.87 0.51 -2.56
CA ALA A 129 8.81 -0.92 -2.25
C ALA A 129 10.20 -1.52 -1.93
N ALA A 130 11.22 -1.13 -2.69
CA ALA A 130 12.60 -1.56 -2.45
C ALA A 130 13.15 -1.03 -1.12
N ASP A 131 12.79 0.19 -0.73
CA ASP A 131 13.22 0.77 0.54
C ASP A 131 12.58 0.07 1.75
N ILE A 132 11.32 -0.38 1.63
CA ILE A 132 10.70 -1.26 2.64
C ILE A 132 11.55 -2.52 2.84
N LEU A 133 11.95 -3.18 1.74
CA LEU A 133 12.73 -4.41 1.80
C LEU A 133 14.16 -4.15 2.34
N ARG A 134 14.80 -3.06 1.90
CA ARG A 134 16.10 -2.63 2.40
C ARG A 134 16.05 -2.42 3.91
N ALA A 135 15.07 -1.66 4.39
CA ALA A 135 14.87 -1.44 5.82
C ALA A 135 14.63 -2.77 6.55
N ALA A 136 13.79 -3.65 6.01
CA ALA A 136 13.53 -4.96 6.60
C ALA A 136 14.78 -5.84 6.74
N ILE A 137 15.74 -5.74 5.82
CA ILE A 137 17.00 -6.48 5.89
C ILE A 137 17.99 -5.81 6.85
N ALA A 138 18.20 -4.49 6.72
CA ALA A 138 19.25 -3.76 7.43
C ALA A 138 19.06 -3.74 8.97
N GLY A 139 17.82 -3.76 9.46
CA GLY A 139 17.56 -3.69 10.90
C GLY A 139 17.35 -5.04 11.60
N ARG A 140 17.48 -6.19 10.92
CA ARG A 140 17.25 -7.51 11.56
C ARG A 140 18.14 -7.77 12.78
N ALA A 141 19.38 -7.26 12.76
CA ALA A 141 20.34 -7.47 13.84
C ALA A 141 20.16 -6.49 15.02
N ARG A 142 19.40 -5.40 14.84
CA ARG A 142 19.24 -4.31 15.82
C ARG A 142 17.91 -4.36 16.58
N ASP A 143 17.00 -5.26 16.21
CA ASP A 143 15.69 -5.38 16.85
C ASP A 143 15.77 -6.31 18.06
N HIS A 144 15.79 -5.73 19.26
CA HIS A 144 15.72 -6.46 20.52
C HIS A 144 14.28 -6.81 20.95
N LEU A 145 13.29 -6.19 20.31
CA LEU A 145 11.87 -6.45 20.57
C LEU A 145 11.36 -7.57 19.64
N PRO A 146 10.92 -8.73 20.17
CA PRO A 146 10.52 -9.88 19.37
C PRO A 146 9.32 -9.57 18.45
N GLU A 147 8.42 -8.69 18.87
CA GLU A 147 7.26 -8.27 18.08
C GLU A 147 7.64 -7.43 16.86
N ARG A 148 8.52 -6.43 17.04
CA ARG A 148 9.04 -5.64 15.91
C ARG A 148 9.82 -6.52 14.94
N ARG A 149 10.55 -7.50 15.46
CA ARG A 149 11.23 -8.50 14.64
C ARG A 149 10.24 -9.33 13.83
N ALA A 150 9.12 -9.77 14.41
CA ALA A 150 8.07 -10.49 13.69
C ALA A 150 7.44 -9.62 12.58
N LEU A 151 7.11 -8.35 12.88
CA LEU A 151 6.61 -7.39 11.88
C LEU A 151 7.62 -7.18 10.75
N ARG A 152 8.90 -7.03 11.08
CA ARG A 152 9.98 -6.87 10.09
C ARG A 152 10.15 -8.10 9.20
N VAL A 153 10.01 -9.30 9.77
CA VAL A 153 10.22 -10.56 9.05
C VAL A 153 9.03 -10.92 8.17
N TRP A 154 7.80 -10.65 8.61
CA TRP A 154 6.59 -11.08 7.91
C TRP A 154 5.86 -9.95 7.19
N LEU A 155 5.61 -8.83 7.88
CA LEU A 155 4.79 -7.75 7.34
C LEU A 155 5.55 -6.92 6.30
N ALA A 156 6.81 -6.59 6.55
CA ALA A 156 7.60 -5.77 5.62
C ALA A 156 7.80 -6.40 4.23
N PRO A 157 8.24 -7.66 4.09
CA PRO A 157 8.35 -8.27 2.76
C PRO A 157 6.99 -8.44 2.07
N LEU A 158 5.92 -8.74 2.83
CA LEU A 158 4.58 -8.83 2.28
C LEU A 158 4.10 -7.47 1.72
N ALA A 159 4.31 -6.40 2.47
CA ALA A 159 3.98 -5.04 2.03
C ALA A 159 4.84 -4.58 0.84
N ALA A 160 6.14 -4.92 0.84
CA ALA A 160 7.02 -4.65 -0.30
C ALA A 160 6.54 -5.39 -1.57
N ALA A 161 6.17 -6.67 -1.44
CA ALA A 161 5.62 -7.45 -2.53
C ALA A 161 4.27 -6.87 -3.02
N GLN A 162 3.40 -6.48 -2.09
CA GLN A 162 2.09 -5.90 -2.41
C GLN A 162 2.22 -4.55 -3.12
N ALA A 163 3.13 -3.68 -2.67
CA ALA A 163 3.39 -2.39 -3.28
C ALA A 163 4.16 -2.50 -4.61
N GLY A 164 5.05 -3.48 -4.74
CA GLY A 164 5.93 -3.65 -5.90
C GLY A 164 5.35 -4.47 -7.04
N LEU A 165 4.50 -5.47 -6.75
CA LEU A 165 3.96 -6.37 -7.78
C LEU A 165 3.18 -5.63 -8.89
N PRO A 166 2.23 -4.72 -8.58
CA PRO A 166 1.49 -4.00 -9.61
C PRO A 166 2.43 -3.20 -10.51
N VAL A 167 3.39 -2.53 -9.90
CA VAL A 167 4.39 -1.68 -10.57
C VAL A 167 5.22 -2.47 -11.57
N VAL A 168 5.78 -3.60 -11.13
CA VAL A 168 6.63 -4.45 -11.98
C VAL A 168 5.81 -5.05 -13.11
N ALA A 169 4.60 -5.54 -12.83
CA ALA A 169 3.73 -6.13 -13.83
C ALA A 169 3.30 -5.10 -14.89
N GLU A 170 2.96 -3.87 -14.50
CA GLU A 170 2.62 -2.78 -15.42
C GLU A 170 3.83 -2.33 -16.26
N MET A 171 5.03 -2.28 -15.68
CA MET A 171 6.26 -1.95 -16.43
C MET A 171 6.60 -3.00 -17.49
N ILE A 172 6.35 -4.28 -17.21
CA ILE A 172 6.59 -5.38 -18.15
C ILE A 172 5.50 -5.42 -19.23
N ALA A 173 4.24 -5.28 -18.83
CA ALA A 173 3.10 -5.38 -19.74
C ALA A 173 2.90 -4.11 -20.60
N GLY A 174 3.41 -2.96 -20.15
CA GLY A 174 3.19 -1.67 -20.83
C GLY A 174 1.76 -1.15 -20.71
N THR A 175 0.95 -1.74 -19.83
CA THR A 175 -0.47 -1.40 -19.65
C THR A 175 -0.73 -1.04 -18.18
N SER A 176 -1.69 -0.14 -17.95
CA SER A 176 -2.18 0.17 -16.59
C SER A 176 -3.10 -0.91 -16.02
N ALA A 177 -3.63 -1.80 -16.88
CA ALA A 177 -4.42 -2.95 -16.46
C ALA A 177 -3.49 -4.15 -16.22
N LEU A 178 -3.62 -4.77 -15.04
CA LEU A 178 -2.89 -5.98 -14.71
C LEU A 178 -3.49 -7.20 -15.43
N PRO A 179 -2.68 -8.08 -16.01
CA PRO A 179 -3.17 -9.36 -16.51
C PRO A 179 -3.85 -10.15 -15.38
N ALA A 180 -4.89 -10.91 -15.72
CA ALA A 180 -5.72 -11.65 -14.76
C ALA A 180 -4.96 -12.40 -13.63
N PRO A 181 -3.86 -13.15 -13.89
CA PRO A 181 -3.14 -13.82 -12.81
C PRO A 181 -2.48 -12.83 -11.82
N PHE A 182 -1.94 -11.71 -12.31
CA PHE A 182 -1.30 -10.70 -11.47
C PHE A 182 -2.32 -9.89 -10.68
N SER A 183 -3.49 -9.63 -11.25
CA SER A 183 -4.64 -9.04 -10.54
C SER A 183 -5.02 -9.87 -9.32
N LEU A 184 -5.19 -11.17 -9.51
CA LEU A 184 -5.61 -12.08 -8.43
C LEU A 184 -4.55 -12.14 -7.33
N VAL A 185 -3.27 -12.24 -7.70
CA VAL A 185 -2.16 -12.24 -6.73
C VAL A 185 -2.09 -10.91 -5.98
N GLN A 186 -2.28 -9.77 -6.65
CA GLN A 186 -2.35 -8.47 -5.99
C GLN A 186 -3.49 -8.41 -4.97
N ALA A 187 -4.69 -8.88 -5.34
CA ALA A 187 -5.84 -8.90 -4.44
C ALA A 187 -5.59 -9.79 -3.22
N ALA A 188 -5.02 -10.98 -3.43
CA ALA A 188 -4.65 -11.91 -2.37
C ALA A 188 -3.57 -11.33 -1.43
N LEU A 189 -2.53 -10.68 -1.98
CA LEU A 189 -1.50 -10.00 -1.18
C LEU A 189 -2.09 -8.85 -0.37
N THR A 190 -3.00 -8.09 -0.96
CA THR A 190 -3.67 -6.95 -0.30
C THR A 190 -4.56 -7.43 0.85
N PHE A 191 -5.28 -8.54 0.66
CA PHE A 191 -6.03 -9.20 1.73
C PHE A 191 -5.12 -9.75 2.83
N ALA A 192 -4.07 -10.50 2.47
CA ALA A 192 -3.12 -11.05 3.43
C ALA A 192 -2.45 -9.96 4.27
N LEU A 193 -2.10 -8.82 3.64
CA LEU A 193 -1.54 -7.67 4.34
C LEU A 193 -2.52 -7.09 5.35
N ALA A 194 -3.80 -6.91 4.98
CA ALA A 194 -4.83 -6.44 5.90
C ALA A 194 -4.99 -7.39 7.11
N VAL A 195 -5.01 -8.69 6.87
CA VAL A 195 -5.13 -9.71 7.93
C VAL A 195 -3.91 -9.70 8.85
N MET A 196 -2.70 -9.66 8.30
CA MET A 196 -1.46 -9.58 9.10
C MET A 196 -1.41 -8.31 9.94
N LEU A 197 -1.86 -7.19 9.38
CA LEU A 197 -1.87 -5.91 10.06
C LEU A 197 -2.94 -5.88 11.16
N ALA A 198 -4.14 -6.42 10.91
CA ALA A 198 -5.17 -6.63 11.94
C ALA A 198 -4.65 -7.50 13.10
N LEU A 199 -4.01 -8.64 12.78
CA LEU A 199 -3.47 -9.55 13.79
C LEU A 199 -2.34 -8.91 14.61
N GLY A 200 -1.47 -8.14 13.97
CA GLY A 200 -0.40 -7.40 14.64
C GLY A 200 -0.91 -6.34 15.62
N LEU A 201 -2.14 -5.85 15.46
CA LEU A 201 -2.77 -4.86 16.33
C LEU A 201 -3.62 -5.50 17.44
N PHE A 202 -4.21 -6.66 17.15
CA PHE A 202 -5.02 -7.42 18.10
C PHE A 202 -4.20 -8.05 19.23
N VAL A 203 -2.89 -8.19 19.08
CA VAL A 203 -1.97 -8.59 20.14
C VAL A 203 -1.37 -7.31 20.73
N PRO A 204 -2.00 -6.69 21.74
CA PRO A 204 -1.61 -5.38 22.21
C PRO A 204 -0.46 -5.55 23.18
N ALA A 205 0.75 -5.63 22.66
CA ALA A 205 1.91 -5.35 23.45
C ALA A 205 2.15 -3.85 23.43
N ARG A 206 2.03 -3.24 24.61
CA ARG A 206 2.23 -1.80 24.83
C ARG A 206 3.49 -1.26 24.14
N ALA A 207 4.56 -2.06 24.02
CA ALA A 207 5.83 -1.68 23.39
C ALA A 207 5.79 -1.34 21.87
N VAL A 208 4.76 -1.78 21.13
CA VAL A 208 4.60 -1.43 19.71
C VAL A 208 3.79 -0.13 19.54
N LEU A 209 2.91 0.18 20.50
CA LEU A 209 1.96 1.29 20.46
C LEU A 209 2.31 2.48 21.38
N ASP A 210 3.20 2.29 22.36
CA ASP A 210 3.85 3.30 23.22
C ASP A 210 5.25 3.57 22.72
#